data_AF-A0A914R1Z7-F1
#
_entry.id   AF-A0A914R1Z7-F1
#
_cell.length_a   1.000
_cell.length_b   1.000
_cell.length_c   1.000
_cell.angle_alpha   90.00
_cell.angle_beta   90.00
_cell.angle_gamma   90.00
#
_symmetry.space_group_name_H-M   'P 1'
#
loop_
_entity.id
_entity.type
_entity.pdbx_description
1 polymer ?
#
loop_
_entity_poly.entity_id
_entity_poly.type
_entity_poly.pdbx_seq_one_letter_code
_entity_poly.pdbx_strand_id
1 'polypeptide(L)'
;MESSEFAIINRFTFNKSDFQAVKDYEVLYTTKRFVSNVPGIRYFFAVYPNGDKEEHRGQTWIFLCLELPSDTKVDAEVKLKVVSANFTTFLKQRYDKSIGWGRFICTKAALLDPTLNFFAADNLTFHVTGRFKVDLPPKIAYPISLQWKIKESDLAALKDSKNGSLKSKKFIVSLNPYVYFFFTIFPNGYTDERRGKAYIYI
;
A
#
# COMPACT_ATOMS: atom_id res chain seq x y z
N MET A 1 -1.26 13.66 15.07
CA MET A 1 -1.52 12.85 13.86
C MET A 1 -0.48 13.30 12.85
N GLU A 2 0.52 12.47 12.59
CA GLU A 2 1.50 12.77 11.55
C GLU A 2 0.85 12.45 10.20
N SER A 3 0.97 13.38 9.25
CA SER A 3 0.40 13.24 7.92
C SER A 3 1.53 13.22 6.90
N SER A 4 1.53 12.23 6.02
CA SER A 4 2.54 12.07 4.97
C SER A 4 1.87 12.09 3.60
N GLU A 5 2.51 12.74 2.62
CA GLU A 5 2.02 12.84 1.24
C GLU A 5 2.86 11.95 0.31
N PHE A 6 2.18 11.17 -0.52
CA PHE A 6 2.79 10.22 -1.45
C PHE A 6 2.27 10.43 -2.85
N ALA A 7 3.16 10.69 -3.80
CA ALA A 7 2.80 10.76 -5.20
C ALA A 7 2.63 9.35 -5.81
N ILE A 8 1.69 9.22 -6.74
CA ILE A 8 1.57 8.04 -7.59
C ILE A 8 1.69 8.41 -9.06
N ILE A 9 2.40 7.57 -9.79
CA ILE A 9 2.46 7.57 -11.25
C ILE A 9 2.34 6.11 -11.65
N ASN A 10 1.29 5.77 -12.41
CA ASN A 10 1.03 4.40 -12.82
C ASN A 10 0.37 4.36 -14.19
N ARG A 11 0.50 3.22 -14.87
CA ARG A 11 -0.16 2.94 -16.13
C ARG A 11 -0.75 1.55 -16.07
N PHE A 12 -1.99 1.41 -16.53
CA PHE A 12 -2.63 0.11 -16.71
C PHE A 12 -3.44 0.08 -18.00
N THR A 13 -3.63 -1.12 -18.53
CA THR A 13 -4.21 -1.36 -19.83
C THR A 13 -5.19 -2.53 -19.75
N PHE A 14 -6.31 -2.40 -20.45
CA PHE A 14 -7.27 -3.47 -20.68
C PHE A 14 -7.37 -3.74 -22.18
N ASN A 15 -7.39 -5.01 -22.56
CA ASN A 15 -7.67 -5.39 -23.94
C ASN A 15 -9.16 -5.17 -24.25
N LYS A 16 -9.46 -4.72 -25.46
CA LYS A 16 -10.81 -4.51 -25.98
C LYS A 16 -11.67 -5.77 -25.91
N SER A 17 -11.10 -6.95 -26.25
CA SER A 17 -11.83 -8.21 -26.21
C SER A 17 -12.31 -8.54 -24.79
N ASP A 18 -11.41 -8.40 -23.81
CA ASP A 18 -11.72 -8.68 -22.41
C ASP A 18 -12.78 -7.71 -21.91
N PHE A 19 -12.66 -6.43 -22.26
CA PHE A 19 -13.60 -5.38 -21.90
C PHE A 19 -15.00 -5.61 -22.49
N GLN A 20 -15.08 -6.11 -23.72
CA GLN A 20 -16.35 -6.42 -24.38
C GLN A 20 -17.02 -7.68 -23.82
N ALA A 21 -16.24 -8.66 -23.40
CA ALA A 21 -16.71 -9.94 -22.85
C ALA A 21 -17.32 -9.82 -21.44
N VAL A 22 -16.99 -8.76 -20.71
CA VAL A 22 -17.55 -8.52 -19.36
C VAL A 22 -19.07 -8.38 -19.43
N LYS A 23 -19.78 -9.03 -18.49
CA LYS A 23 -21.23 -8.94 -18.36
C LYS A 23 -21.66 -7.74 -17.50
N ASP A 24 -22.95 -7.54 -17.35
CA ASP A 24 -23.50 -6.51 -16.45
C ASP A 24 -23.00 -6.77 -15.01
N TYR A 25 -22.56 -5.71 -14.32
CA TYR A 25 -22.11 -5.73 -12.92
C TYR A 25 -20.82 -6.51 -12.62
N GLU A 26 -20.23 -7.13 -13.63
CA GLU A 26 -18.90 -7.71 -13.54
C GLU A 26 -17.80 -6.64 -13.62
N VAL A 27 -16.65 -6.98 -13.07
CA VAL A 27 -15.57 -6.04 -12.76
C VAL A 27 -14.22 -6.54 -13.26
N LEU A 28 -13.44 -5.62 -13.81
CA LEU A 28 -12.04 -5.82 -14.14
C LEU A 28 -11.17 -5.13 -13.10
N TYR A 29 -10.26 -5.89 -12.50
CA TYR A 29 -9.33 -5.36 -11.50
C TYR A 29 -7.96 -5.14 -12.10
N THR A 30 -7.33 -4.04 -11.70
CA THR A 30 -5.89 -3.85 -11.88
C THR A 30 -5.12 -4.52 -10.74
N THR A 31 -3.82 -4.76 -10.95
CA THR A 31 -2.94 -5.27 -9.91
C THR A 31 -2.88 -4.32 -8.71
N LYS A 32 -2.98 -4.88 -7.50
CA LYS A 32 -2.80 -4.14 -6.25
C LYS A 32 -1.38 -3.60 -6.13
N ARG A 33 -1.25 -2.34 -5.74
CA ARG A 33 0.02 -1.65 -5.55
C ARG A 33 0.09 -1.05 -4.17
N PHE A 34 1.28 -0.97 -3.59
CA PHE A 34 1.48 -0.31 -2.31
C PHE A 34 1.51 1.21 -2.49
N VAL A 35 0.92 1.93 -1.54
CA VAL A 35 1.26 3.34 -1.34
C VAL A 35 2.65 3.36 -0.70
N SER A 36 3.62 3.94 -1.41
CA SER A 36 5.05 3.84 -1.04
C SER A 36 5.28 4.28 0.39
N ASN A 37 6.18 3.58 1.11
CA ASN A 37 6.60 3.88 2.48
C ASN A 37 5.51 3.87 3.56
N VAL A 38 4.29 3.38 3.26
CA VAL A 38 3.28 3.11 4.29
C VAL A 38 2.91 1.62 4.29
N PRO A 39 3.41 0.85 5.28
CA PRO A 39 3.08 -0.56 5.41
C PRO A 39 1.55 -0.78 5.49
N GLY A 40 1.05 -1.73 4.72
CA GLY A 40 -0.34 -2.18 4.81
C GLY A 40 -1.37 -1.38 4.01
N ILE A 41 -0.99 -0.25 3.38
CA ILE A 41 -1.90 0.46 2.46
C ILE A 41 -1.68 -0.01 1.03
N ARG A 42 -2.73 -0.54 0.40
CA ARG A 42 -2.72 -0.93 -1.01
C ARG A 42 -3.80 -0.18 -1.77
N TYR A 43 -3.51 0.16 -3.02
CA TYR A 43 -4.47 0.74 -3.94
C TYR A 43 -4.56 -0.08 -5.22
N PHE A 44 -5.74 -0.07 -5.83
CA PHE A 44 -6.01 -0.63 -7.15
C PHE A 44 -7.22 0.05 -7.75
N PHE A 45 -7.48 -0.24 -9.02
CA PHE A 45 -8.66 0.20 -9.74
C PHE A 45 -9.57 -0.97 -10.05
N ALA A 46 -10.86 -0.77 -9.79
CA ALA A 46 -11.94 -1.63 -10.23
C ALA A 46 -12.69 -0.91 -11.36
N VAL A 47 -12.78 -1.55 -12.53
CA VAL A 47 -13.49 -1.02 -13.69
C VAL A 47 -14.71 -1.87 -13.94
N TYR A 48 -15.87 -1.23 -14.07
CA TYR A 48 -17.14 -1.85 -14.40
C TYR A 48 -17.52 -1.43 -15.81
N PRO A 49 -17.20 -2.23 -16.85
CA PRO A 49 -17.52 -1.93 -18.23
C PRO A 49 -19.00 -1.64 -18.51
N ASN A 50 -19.89 -2.31 -17.78
CA ASN A 50 -21.34 -2.29 -17.99
C ASN A 50 -22.13 -1.78 -16.76
N GLY A 51 -21.48 -1.06 -15.85
CA GLY A 51 -22.08 -0.52 -14.64
C GLY A 51 -21.84 -1.43 -13.43
N ASP A 52 -21.76 -0.85 -12.23
CA ASP A 52 -21.60 -1.55 -10.96
C ASP A 52 -22.93 -1.94 -10.31
N LYS A 53 -24.04 -1.36 -10.76
CA LYS A 53 -25.40 -1.62 -10.31
C LYS A 53 -26.41 -1.31 -11.41
N GLU A 54 -27.67 -1.72 -11.21
CA GLU A 54 -28.75 -1.59 -12.20
C GLU A 54 -28.93 -0.17 -12.75
N GLU A 55 -28.90 0.83 -11.87
CA GLU A 55 -29.02 2.25 -12.24
C GLU A 55 -27.90 2.73 -13.20
N HIS A 56 -26.78 2.00 -13.22
CA HIS A 56 -25.59 2.29 -14.01
C HIS A 56 -25.45 1.35 -15.21
N ARG A 57 -26.46 0.52 -15.52
CA ARG A 57 -26.41 -0.42 -16.64
C ARG A 57 -26.02 0.29 -17.94
N GLY A 58 -25.09 -0.30 -18.68
CA GLY A 58 -24.58 0.24 -19.95
C GLY A 58 -23.63 1.44 -19.81
N GLN A 59 -23.29 1.83 -18.58
CA GLN A 59 -22.32 2.88 -18.28
C GLN A 59 -21.00 2.28 -17.85
N THR A 60 -19.88 2.81 -18.33
CA THR A 60 -18.56 2.42 -17.84
C THR A 60 -18.19 3.26 -16.62
N TRP A 61 -17.86 2.59 -15.52
CA TRP A 61 -17.43 3.22 -14.28
C TRP A 61 -16.04 2.74 -13.87
N ILE A 62 -15.27 3.64 -13.23
CA ILE A 62 -13.99 3.30 -12.62
C ILE A 62 -13.95 3.74 -11.17
N PHE A 63 -13.46 2.85 -10.31
CA PHE A 63 -13.33 3.08 -8.89
C PHE A 63 -11.85 3.01 -8.49
N LEU A 64 -11.43 3.96 -7.67
CA LEU A 64 -10.21 3.83 -6.89
C LEU A 64 -10.56 3.07 -5.62
N CYS A 65 -9.92 1.92 -5.42
CA CYS A 65 -10.11 1.08 -4.24
C CYS A 65 -8.86 1.19 -3.37
N LEU A 66 -9.08 1.44 -2.07
CA LEU A 66 -8.03 1.38 -1.06
C LEU A 66 -8.28 0.23 -0.10
N GLU A 67 -7.21 -0.48 0.23
CA GLU A 67 -7.15 -1.38 1.37
C GLU A 67 -6.33 -0.69 2.44
N LEU A 68 -6.97 -0.45 3.58
CA LEU A 68 -6.43 0.31 4.68
C LEU A 68 -6.25 -0.60 5.91
N PRO A 69 -5.18 -0.41 6.70
CA PRO A 69 -5.14 -0.85 8.08
C PRO A 69 -6.26 -0.21 8.91
N SER A 70 -6.60 -0.81 10.03
CA SER A 70 -7.57 -0.25 10.98
C SER A 70 -7.17 1.17 11.39
N ASP A 71 -8.16 2.04 11.58
CA ASP A 71 -8.02 3.44 12.03
C ASP A 71 -7.15 4.37 11.15
N THR A 72 -6.75 3.92 9.96
CA THR A 72 -6.02 4.75 9.00
C THR A 72 -6.99 5.57 8.17
N LYS A 73 -6.70 6.87 7.99
CA LYS A 73 -7.46 7.74 7.10
C LYS A 73 -6.58 8.19 5.94
N VAL A 74 -7.12 8.18 4.73
CA VAL A 74 -6.39 8.57 3.53
C VAL A 74 -7.23 9.56 2.72
N ASP A 75 -6.70 10.76 2.49
CA ASP A 75 -7.22 11.63 1.44
C ASP A 75 -6.52 11.27 0.13
N ALA A 76 -7.27 10.76 -0.83
CA ALA A 76 -6.76 10.45 -2.15
C ALA A 76 -7.21 11.51 -3.17
N GLU A 77 -6.30 11.94 -4.02
CA GLU A 77 -6.59 12.75 -5.19
C GLU A 77 -5.86 12.17 -6.40
N VAL A 78 -6.62 11.64 -7.35
CA VAL A 78 -6.10 10.88 -8.48
C VAL A 78 -6.71 11.40 -9.78
N LYS A 79 -5.85 11.72 -10.73
CA LYS A 79 -6.20 12.03 -12.12
C LYS A 79 -5.99 10.78 -12.98
N LEU A 80 -6.99 10.45 -13.78
CA LEU A 80 -6.93 9.40 -14.78
C LEU A 80 -7.08 10.01 -16.16
N LYS A 81 -6.11 9.75 -17.04
CA LYS A 81 -6.13 10.16 -18.43
C LYS A 81 -6.11 8.93 -19.33
N VAL A 82 -7.03 8.84 -20.29
CA VAL A 82 -6.91 7.82 -21.34
C VAL A 82 -5.82 8.26 -22.30
N VAL A 83 -4.89 7.35 -22.63
CA VAL A 83 -3.68 7.72 -23.37
C VAL A 83 -4.00 8.12 -24.82
N SER A 84 -4.94 7.42 -25.46
CA SER A 84 -5.28 7.60 -26.87
C SER A 84 -6.41 8.60 -27.13
N ALA A 85 -7.22 8.90 -26.11
CA ALA A 85 -8.36 9.80 -26.21
C ALA A 85 -8.09 11.11 -25.45
N ASN A 86 -8.75 12.19 -25.86
CA ASN A 86 -8.76 13.43 -25.07
C ASN A 86 -9.75 13.34 -23.89
N PHE A 87 -9.65 12.26 -23.11
CA PHE A 87 -10.48 12.03 -21.93
C PHE A 87 -9.62 12.13 -20.67
N THR A 88 -10.13 12.86 -19.68
CA THR A 88 -9.51 12.98 -18.36
C THR A 88 -10.61 13.04 -17.31
N THR A 89 -10.42 12.32 -16.21
CA THR A 89 -11.31 12.36 -15.05
C THR A 89 -10.51 12.40 -13.76
N PHE A 90 -11.18 12.75 -12.66
CA PHE A 90 -10.58 12.92 -11.35
C PHE A 90 -11.39 12.15 -10.30
N LEU A 91 -10.67 11.43 -9.44
CA LEU A 91 -11.18 10.77 -8.26
C LEU A 91 -10.57 11.46 -7.04
N LYS A 92 -11.39 12.15 -6.26
CA LYS A 92 -10.97 12.79 -5.02
C LYS A 92 -11.91 12.36 -3.90
N GLN A 93 -11.36 11.69 -2.88
CA GLN A 93 -12.16 11.13 -1.79
C GLN A 93 -11.31 10.95 -0.53
N ARG A 94 -11.94 11.15 0.63
CA ARG A 94 -11.42 10.71 1.92
C ARG A 94 -11.90 9.31 2.24
N TYR A 95 -10.97 8.42 2.57
CA TYR A 95 -11.22 7.03 2.95
C TYR A 95 -10.92 6.87 4.43
N ASP A 96 -11.86 6.29 5.15
CA ASP A 96 -11.76 5.94 6.57
C ASP A 96 -11.93 4.43 6.82
N LYS A 97 -12.15 3.67 5.75
CA LYS A 97 -12.21 2.21 5.70
C LYS A 97 -11.85 1.72 4.30
N SER A 98 -11.62 0.42 4.16
CA SER A 98 -11.35 -0.21 2.86
C SER A 98 -12.61 -0.21 1.97
N ILE A 99 -12.70 0.77 1.07
CA ILE A 99 -13.81 0.95 0.13
C ILE A 99 -13.31 1.41 -1.24
N GLY A 100 -14.17 1.30 -2.24
CA GLY A 100 -13.98 1.92 -3.56
C GLY A 100 -14.76 3.22 -3.69
N TRP A 101 -14.19 4.22 -4.34
CA TRP A 101 -14.91 5.42 -4.77
C TRP A 101 -14.86 5.58 -6.28
N GLY A 102 -16.03 5.74 -6.88
CA GLY A 102 -16.25 5.62 -8.32
C GLY A 102 -16.49 6.91 -9.05
N ARG A 103 -16.22 6.90 -10.36
CA ARG A 103 -16.65 7.91 -11.30
C ARG A 103 -17.11 7.29 -12.60
N PHE A 104 -18.21 7.81 -13.13
CA PHE A 104 -18.64 7.57 -14.49
C PHE A 104 -17.57 8.04 -15.48
N ILE A 105 -17.24 7.20 -16.45
CA ILE A 105 -16.34 7.54 -17.55
C ILE A 105 -17.17 8.01 -18.75
N CYS A 106 -17.95 7.09 -19.32
CA CYS A 106 -18.83 7.32 -20.45
C CYS A 106 -19.79 6.13 -20.60
N THR A 107 -20.73 6.20 -21.53
CA THR A 107 -21.51 5.01 -21.89
C THR A 107 -20.62 3.98 -22.59
N LYS A 108 -20.97 2.69 -22.50
CA LYS A 108 -20.23 1.63 -23.21
C LYS A 108 -20.25 1.84 -24.72
N ALA A 109 -21.36 2.32 -25.26
CA ALA A 109 -21.48 2.67 -26.68
C ALA A 109 -20.45 3.74 -27.08
N ALA A 110 -20.32 4.83 -26.31
CA ALA A 110 -19.32 5.86 -26.56
C ALA A 110 -17.88 5.34 -26.39
N LEU A 111 -17.64 4.48 -25.40
CA LEU A 111 -16.31 3.90 -25.19
C LEU A 111 -15.84 3.05 -26.38
N LEU A 112 -16.78 2.35 -27.04
CA LEU A 112 -16.52 1.49 -28.18
C LEU A 112 -16.60 2.22 -29.53
N ASP A 113 -17.01 3.49 -29.53
CA ASP A 113 -17.06 4.31 -30.73
C ASP A 113 -15.64 4.56 -31.26
N PRO A 114 -15.30 4.09 -32.47
CA PRO A 114 -13.97 4.28 -33.04
C PRO A 114 -13.61 5.75 -33.26
N THR A 115 -14.59 6.65 -33.39
CA THR A 115 -14.35 8.09 -33.58
C THR A 115 -13.84 8.79 -32.32
N LEU A 116 -14.11 8.23 -31.14
CA LEU A 116 -13.68 8.77 -29.85
C LEU A 116 -12.31 8.22 -29.39
N ASN A 117 -11.77 7.23 -30.10
CA ASN A 117 -10.40 6.70 -29.96
C ASN A 117 -10.00 6.28 -28.53
N PHE A 118 -10.95 5.76 -27.74
CA PHE A 118 -10.67 5.23 -26.39
C PHE A 118 -9.76 3.99 -26.43
N PHE A 119 -9.90 3.16 -27.46
CA PHE A 119 -9.05 1.98 -27.70
C PHE A 119 -8.08 2.26 -28.85
N ALA A 120 -6.79 2.36 -28.55
CA ALA A 120 -5.74 2.39 -29.58
C ALA A 120 -5.09 1.01 -29.68
N ALA A 121 -5.00 0.46 -30.89
CA ALA A 121 -4.52 -0.90 -31.12
C ALA A 121 -5.18 -1.92 -30.17
N ASP A 122 -6.52 -1.86 -30.08
CA ASP A 122 -7.36 -2.68 -29.20
C ASP A 122 -7.04 -2.61 -27.71
N ASN A 123 -6.40 -1.54 -27.26
CA ASN A 123 -6.04 -1.37 -25.85
C ASN A 123 -6.61 -0.06 -25.29
N LEU A 124 -7.40 -0.18 -24.22
CA LEU A 124 -7.79 0.95 -23.39
C LEU A 124 -6.73 1.13 -22.31
N THR A 125 -5.98 2.23 -22.39
CA THR A 125 -4.87 2.50 -21.48
C THR A 125 -5.12 3.76 -20.68
N PHE A 126 -5.00 3.65 -19.36
CA PHE A 126 -5.04 4.78 -18.45
C PHE A 126 -3.64 5.12 -17.96
N HIS A 127 -3.28 6.41 -18.04
CA HIS A 127 -2.20 7.00 -17.27
C HIS A 127 -2.80 7.64 -16.02
N VAL A 128 -2.29 7.22 -14.87
CA VAL A 128 -2.74 7.66 -13.56
C VAL A 128 -1.65 8.47 -12.90
N THR A 129 -2.01 9.65 -12.43
CA THR A 129 -1.15 10.51 -11.61
C THR A 129 -1.95 11.00 -10.42
N GLY A 130 -1.35 11.08 -9.24
CA GLY A 130 -2.09 11.55 -8.08
C GLY A 130 -1.26 11.63 -6.83
N ARG A 131 -1.95 11.85 -5.71
CA ARG A 131 -1.37 11.89 -4.38
C ARG A 131 -2.29 11.23 -3.36
N PHE A 132 -1.66 10.63 -2.35
CA PHE A 132 -2.30 10.16 -1.14
C PHE A 132 -1.73 10.94 0.03
N LYS A 133 -2.60 11.58 0.81
CA LYS A 133 -2.27 12.10 2.12
C LYS A 133 -2.76 11.11 3.16
N VAL A 134 -1.83 10.49 3.88
CA VAL A 134 -2.12 9.43 4.85
C VAL A 134 -2.01 10.00 6.24
N ASP A 135 -3.10 9.92 6.98
CA ASP A 135 -3.17 10.21 8.40
C ASP A 135 -3.01 8.88 9.15
N LEU A 136 -1.81 8.65 9.69
CA LEU A 136 -1.52 7.45 10.47
C LEU A 136 -2.08 7.60 11.90
N PRO A 137 -2.59 6.50 12.50
CA PRO A 137 -2.86 6.51 13.92
C PRO A 137 -1.57 6.85 14.69
N PRO A 138 -1.67 7.49 15.87
CA PRO A 138 -0.50 7.75 16.69
C PRO A 138 0.27 6.44 16.91
N LYS A 139 1.59 6.45 16.68
CA LYS A 139 2.46 5.27 16.86
C LYS A 139 2.24 4.68 18.25
N ILE A 140 1.61 3.51 18.32
CA ILE A 140 1.51 2.76 19.56
C ILE A 140 2.80 1.95 19.66
N ALA A 141 3.71 2.37 20.53
CA ALA A 141 4.89 1.58 20.87
C ALA A 141 4.42 0.33 21.62
N TYR A 142 4.41 -0.82 20.95
CA TYR A 142 4.19 -2.10 21.62
C TYR A 142 5.51 -2.56 22.24
N PRO A 143 5.58 -2.75 23.57
CA PRO A 143 6.75 -3.40 24.17
C PRO A 143 6.76 -4.86 23.74
N ILE A 144 7.68 -5.25 22.86
CA ILE A 144 7.91 -6.67 22.54
C ILE A 144 9.01 -7.17 23.47
N SER A 145 8.68 -8.16 24.30
CA SER A 145 9.68 -8.89 25.08
C SER A 145 10.30 -9.97 24.20
N LEU A 146 11.50 -9.70 23.68
CA LEU A 146 12.28 -10.69 22.96
C LEU A 146 13.11 -11.49 23.97
N GLN A 147 12.88 -12.79 24.06
CA GLN A 147 13.75 -13.70 24.79
C GLN A 147 14.74 -14.32 23.81
N TRP A 148 16.04 -14.16 24.06
CA TRP A 148 17.08 -14.85 23.30
C TRP A 148 18.01 -15.59 24.25
N LYS A 149 18.44 -16.80 23.85
CA LYS A 149 19.53 -17.53 24.50
C LYS A 149 20.82 -17.24 23.75
N ILE A 150 21.74 -16.54 24.39
CA ILE A 150 23.13 -16.42 23.90
C ILE A 150 23.84 -17.73 24.26
N LYS A 151 24.49 -18.39 23.29
CA LYS A 151 25.34 -19.54 23.58
C LYS A 151 26.54 -19.08 24.38
N GLU A 152 26.96 -19.88 25.35
CA GLU A 152 28.05 -19.52 26.28
C GLU A 152 29.38 -19.23 25.55
N SER A 153 29.61 -19.89 24.42
CA SER A 153 30.74 -19.64 23.51
C SER A 153 30.76 -18.23 22.93
N ASP A 154 29.58 -17.64 22.63
CA ASP A 154 29.46 -16.30 22.07
C ASP A 154 29.59 -15.22 23.16
N LEU A 155 29.34 -15.60 24.43
CA LEU A 155 29.51 -14.74 25.59
C LEU A 155 30.99 -14.47 25.90
N ALA A 156 31.86 -15.46 25.67
CA ALA A 156 33.30 -15.31 25.84
C ALA A 156 33.89 -14.28 24.86
N ALA A 157 33.39 -14.24 23.62
CA ALA A 157 33.79 -13.25 22.61
C ALA A 157 33.29 -11.82 22.90
N LEU A 158 32.36 -11.67 23.86
CA LEU A 158 31.79 -10.40 24.26
C LEU A 158 32.44 -9.81 25.51
N LYS A 159 33.27 -10.55 26.25
CA LYS A 159 33.96 -10.02 27.44
C LYS A 159 35.16 -9.17 27.03
N ASP A 160 35.26 -7.96 27.55
CA ASP A 160 36.45 -7.13 27.39
C ASP A 160 37.57 -7.66 28.28
N SER A 161 38.71 -7.95 27.66
CA SER A 161 39.84 -8.66 28.26
C SER A 161 40.52 -7.93 29.43
N LYS A 162 40.19 -6.65 29.66
CA LYS A 162 40.86 -5.80 30.66
C LYS A 162 40.07 -5.58 31.95
N ASN A 163 38.76 -5.79 31.95
CA ASN A 163 37.88 -5.38 33.06
C ASN A 163 36.56 -6.18 33.17
N GLY A 164 36.34 -7.22 32.35
CA GLY A 164 35.19 -8.11 32.48
C GLY A 164 33.84 -7.50 32.10
N SER A 165 33.81 -6.25 31.62
CA SER A 165 32.64 -5.62 31.03
C SER A 165 32.31 -6.27 29.69
N LEU A 166 31.03 -6.30 29.29
CA LEU A 166 30.67 -6.79 27.95
C LEU A 166 30.95 -5.68 26.91
N LYS A 167 31.39 -6.04 25.71
CA LYS A 167 31.42 -5.10 24.58
C LYS A 167 30.01 -4.95 24.03
N SER A 168 29.61 -3.71 23.73
CA SER A 168 28.37 -3.48 22.99
C SER A 168 28.50 -4.14 21.62
N LYS A 169 27.55 -5.02 21.29
CA LYS A 169 27.49 -5.67 19.98
C LYS A 169 26.12 -5.39 19.37
N LYS A 170 26.12 -4.91 18.13
CA LYS A 170 24.91 -4.75 17.33
C LYS A 170 24.46 -6.12 16.87
N PHE A 171 23.22 -6.48 17.19
CA PHE A 171 22.57 -7.67 16.66
C PHE A 171 21.55 -7.23 15.62
N ILE A 172 21.57 -7.89 14.46
CA ILE A 172 20.52 -7.77 13.45
C ILE A 172 19.62 -8.98 13.65
N VAL A 173 18.38 -8.74 14.07
CA VAL A 173 17.34 -9.77 14.14
C VAL A 173 16.35 -9.49 13.02
N SER A 174 16.19 -10.46 12.11
CA SER A 174 15.19 -10.41 11.04
C SER A 174 13.97 -11.20 11.49
N LEU A 175 12.88 -10.51 11.84
CA LEU A 175 11.59 -11.15 12.13
C LEU A 175 10.70 -11.26 10.87
N ASN A 176 11.07 -10.58 9.79
CA ASN A 176 10.46 -10.61 8.44
C ASN A 176 11.43 -9.83 7.50
N PRO A 177 11.44 -10.01 6.16
CA PRO A 177 12.44 -9.35 5.30
C PRO A 177 12.28 -7.81 5.20
N TYR A 178 11.31 -7.23 5.92
CA TYR A 178 10.98 -5.81 5.90
C TYR A 178 11.18 -5.10 7.24
N VAL A 179 11.65 -5.78 8.29
CA VAL A 179 11.85 -5.16 9.61
C VAL A 179 13.24 -5.50 10.15
N TYR A 180 14.09 -4.49 10.23
CA TYR A 180 15.42 -4.58 10.82
C TYR A 180 15.40 -3.96 12.22
N PHE A 181 15.82 -4.72 13.22
CA PHE A 181 16.00 -4.19 14.58
C PHE A 181 17.47 -3.92 14.87
N PHE A 182 17.74 -2.79 15.52
CA PHE A 182 19.04 -2.45 16.08
C PHE A 182 18.96 -2.53 17.60
N PHE A 183 19.73 -3.43 18.21
CA PHE A 183 19.87 -3.49 19.65
C PHE A 183 21.31 -3.16 20.06
N THR A 184 21.44 -2.35 21.10
CA THR A 184 22.70 -2.10 21.80
C THR A 184 22.60 -2.75 23.18
N ILE A 185 23.37 -3.81 23.42
CA ILE A 185 23.46 -4.41 24.76
C ILE A 185 24.39 -3.55 25.61
N PHE A 186 23.85 -2.97 26.68
CA PHE A 186 24.65 -2.29 27.70
C PHE A 186 25.04 -3.29 28.79
N PRO A 187 26.33 -3.41 29.13
CA PRO A 187 26.75 -4.17 30.29
C PRO A 187 26.64 -3.24 31.49
N ASN A 188 25.73 -3.53 32.41
CA ASN A 188 26.03 -3.33 33.82
C ASN A 188 25.09 -4.20 34.69
N GLY A 189 25.73 -5.05 35.50
CA GLY A 189 25.34 -5.53 36.83
C GLY A 189 23.98 -6.20 37.05
N TYR A 190 24.01 -7.53 37.32
CA TYR A 190 23.19 -8.31 38.29
C TYR A 190 21.65 -8.20 38.24
N THR A 191 20.80 -9.25 38.33
CA THR A 191 20.89 -10.72 38.41
C THR A 191 19.47 -11.26 38.14
N ASP A 192 19.40 -12.51 37.67
CA ASP A 192 18.20 -13.34 37.40
C ASP A 192 17.24 -12.91 36.28
N GLU A 193 17.13 -13.80 35.28
CA GLU A 193 16.39 -13.64 34.02
C GLU A 193 16.71 -12.36 33.24
N ARG A 194 17.77 -12.39 32.43
CA ARG A 194 18.16 -11.28 31.55
C ARG A 194 17.16 -11.08 30.40
N ARG A 195 16.02 -10.48 30.71
CA ARG A 195 15.02 -9.99 29.76
C ARG A 195 15.48 -8.63 29.25
N GLY A 196 16.02 -8.58 28.02
CA GLY A 196 16.19 -7.32 27.33
C GLY A 196 14.83 -6.76 26.92
N LYS A 197 14.50 -5.52 27.29
CA LYS A 197 13.33 -4.84 26.73
C LYS A 197 13.74 -4.16 25.43
N ALA A 198 13.14 -4.62 24.33
CA ALA A 198 13.23 -3.99 23.03
C ALA A 198 12.04 -3.04 22.87
N TYR A 199 12.30 -1.76 22.63
CA TYR A 199 11.25 -0.83 22.21
C TYR A 199 11.25 -0.79 20.69
N ILE A 200 10.11 -1.14 20.11
CA ILE A 200 9.91 -1.08 18.67
C ILE A 200 9.05 0.14 18.39
N TYR A 201 9.62 1.06 17.62
CA TYR A 201 8.89 2.15 17.02
C TYR A 201 8.46 1.67 15.63
N ILE A 202 7.18 1.30 15.49
CA ILE A 202 6.54 1.12 14.18
C ILE A 202 5.89 2.45 13.82
#